data_AF-A0A6H2CXI1-F1
#
_entry.id   AF-A0A6H2CXI1-F1
#
_cell.length_a   1.000
_cell.length_b   1.000
_cell.length_c   1.000
_cell.angle_alpha   90.00
_cell.angle_beta   90.00
_cell.angle_gamma   90.00
#
_symmetry.space_group_name_H-M   'P 1'
#
loop_
_entity.id
_entity.type
_entity.pdbx_description
1 polymer ?
#
loop_
_entity_poly.entity_id
_entity_poly.type
_entity_poly.pdbx_seq_one_letter_code
_entity_poly.pdbx_strand_id
1 'polypeptide(L)'
;MTDARNGNESVLEIFQLGLRTWLAEMQWLSKSLLTRFEISRLEKELNREYGVLGRIAEAPRGKKEDKEQSLRQIDFLKEEIETLKNDAARDREERMSKLRENRD
;
A
#
# COMPACT_ATOMS: atom_id res chain seq x y z
N MET A 1 21.77 2.17 51.68
CA MET A 1 21.50 3.25 50.71
C MET A 1 21.70 2.70 49.30
N THR A 2 20.69 2.01 48.75
CA THR A 2 20.71 1.49 47.38
C THR A 2 19.26 1.33 46.93
N ASP A 3 18.62 2.43 46.53
CA ASP A 3 17.27 2.37 45.95
C ASP A 3 17.03 3.50 44.93
N ALA A 4 18.05 3.79 44.13
CA ALA A 4 17.97 4.80 43.06
C ALA A 4 18.40 4.28 41.68
N ARG A 5 18.86 3.02 41.59
CA ARG A 5 19.32 2.41 40.32
C ARG A 5 18.20 1.68 39.57
N ASN A 6 17.27 1.04 40.27
CA ASN A 6 16.21 0.23 39.63
C ASN A 6 15.14 1.07 38.89
N GLY A 7 14.86 2.30 39.33
CA GLY A 7 13.84 3.16 38.70
C GLY A 7 14.28 3.74 37.35
N ASN A 8 15.56 4.08 37.19
CA ASN A 8 16.08 4.67 35.95
C ASN A 8 16.18 3.66 34.81
N GLU A 9 16.55 2.41 35.11
CA GLU A 9 16.54 1.32 34.12
C GLU A 9 15.11 1.04 33.63
N SER A 10 14.14 0.98 34.55
CA SER A 10 12.73 0.77 34.18
C SER A 10 12.14 1.91 33.33
N VAL A 11 12.42 3.18 33.65
CA VAL A 11 11.92 4.32 32.86
C VAL A 11 12.56 4.34 31.46
N LEU A 12 13.86 4.03 31.37
CA LEU A 12 14.57 4.01 30.10
C LEU A 12 14.12 2.81 29.23
N GLU A 13 13.84 1.65 29.84
CA GLU A 13 13.25 0.49 29.17
C GLU A 13 11.85 0.79 28.62
N ILE A 14 10.98 1.42 29.42
CA ILE A 14 9.64 1.85 28.99
C ILE A 14 9.74 2.84 27.83
N PHE A 15 10.66 3.80 27.91
CA PHE A 15 10.88 4.76 26.83
C PHE A 15 11.38 4.08 25.55
N GLN A 16 12.35 3.16 25.65
CA GLN A 16 12.86 2.39 24.51
C GLN A 16 11.76 1.53 23.87
N LEU A 17 10.90 0.92 24.68
CA LEU A 17 9.76 0.15 24.19
C LEU A 17 8.77 1.03 23.43
N GLY A 18 8.45 2.20 23.98
CA GLY A 18 7.60 3.21 23.34
C GLY A 18 8.18 3.68 22.00
N LEU A 19 9.48 3.98 21.97
CA LEU A 19 10.17 4.41 20.75
C LEU A 19 10.19 3.32 19.67
N ARG A 20 10.46 2.06 20.04
CA ARG A 20 10.41 0.92 19.10
C ARG A 20 9.03 0.73 18.50
N THR A 21 8.00 0.84 19.33
CA THR A 21 6.61 0.74 18.91
C THR A 21 6.25 1.87 17.95
N TRP A 22 6.63 3.10 18.29
CA TRP A 22 6.42 4.26 17.42
C TRP A 22 7.13 4.13 16.07
N LEU A 23 8.38 3.65 16.04
CA LEU A 23 9.11 3.41 14.79
C LEU A 23 8.42 2.36 13.91
N ALA A 24 7.93 1.26 14.50
CA ALA A 24 7.20 0.24 13.78
C ALA A 24 5.89 0.80 13.17
N GLU A 25 5.16 1.63 13.92
CA GLU A 25 3.97 2.32 13.43
C GLU A 25 4.28 3.29 12.28
N MET A 26 5.37 4.06 12.39
CA MET A 26 5.80 4.97 11.33
C MET A 26 6.21 4.25 10.04
N GLN A 27 6.92 3.11 10.16
CA GLN A 27 7.26 2.26 9.02
C GLN A 27 6.02 1.70 8.33
N TRP A 28 5.02 1.30 9.10
CA TRP A 28 3.77 0.83 8.54
C TRP A 28 2.97 1.94 7.86
N LEU A 29 2.86 3.11 8.48
CA LEU A 29 2.20 4.27 7.88
C LEU A 29 2.84 4.67 6.56
N SER A 30 4.17 4.69 6.49
CA SER A 30 4.88 5.02 5.25
C SER A 30 4.62 3.98 4.15
N LYS A 31 4.66 2.68 4.46
CA LYS A 31 4.29 1.60 3.53
C LYS A 31 2.86 1.79 3.01
N SER A 32 1.90 2.02 3.90
CA SER A 32 0.49 2.24 3.55
C SER A 32 0.30 3.44 2.61
N LEU A 33 1.01 4.54 2.87
CA LEU A 33 1.00 5.72 2.00
C LEU A 33 1.61 5.44 0.62
N LEU A 34 2.73 4.72 0.58
CA LEU A 34 3.38 4.33 -0.69
C LEU A 34 2.46 3.44 -1.53
N THR A 35 1.82 2.43 -0.93
CA THR A 35 0.87 1.57 -1.64
C THR A 35 -0.32 2.36 -2.20
N ARG A 36 -0.87 3.31 -1.42
CA ARG A 36 -1.95 4.19 -1.92
C ARG A 36 -1.49 5.09 -3.07
N PHE A 37 -0.28 5.61 -2.98
CA PHE A 37 0.30 6.43 -4.04
C PHE A 37 0.49 5.62 -5.33
N GLU A 38 0.97 4.39 -5.20
CA GLU A 38 1.15 3.48 -6.32
C GLU A 38 -0.18 3.10 -6.98
N ILE A 39 -1.20 2.76 -6.18
CA ILE A 39 -2.56 2.53 -6.70
C ILE A 39 -3.07 3.76 -7.45
N SER A 40 -2.92 4.97 -6.88
CA SER A 40 -3.34 6.21 -7.55
C SER A 40 -2.59 6.48 -8.84
N ARG A 41 -1.30 6.14 -8.90
CA ARG A 41 -0.49 6.24 -10.13
C ARG A 41 -1.01 5.29 -11.21
N LEU A 42 -1.27 4.04 -10.87
CA LEU A 42 -1.79 3.03 -11.79
C LEU A 42 -3.21 3.38 -12.27
N GLU A 43 -4.08 3.89 -11.39
CA GLU A 43 -5.42 4.37 -11.77
C GLU A 43 -5.35 5.54 -12.77
N LYS A 44 -4.38 6.45 -12.61
CA LYS A 44 -4.13 7.53 -13.60
C LYS A 44 -3.66 6.97 -14.93
N GLU A 45 -2.81 5.96 -14.92
CA GLU A 45 -2.33 5.29 -16.12
C GLU A 45 -3.46 4.54 -16.85
N LEU A 46 -4.30 3.83 -16.09
CA LEU A 46 -5.50 3.16 -16.61
C LEU A 46 -6.44 4.14 -17.30
N ASN A 47 -6.68 5.31 -16.69
CA ASN A 47 -7.49 6.37 -17.31
C ASN A 47 -6.87 6.91 -18.60
N ARG A 48 -5.53 6.98 -18.68
CA ARG A 48 -4.84 7.38 -19.92
C ARG A 48 -5.03 6.34 -21.02
N GLU A 49 -4.90 5.06 -20.69
CA GLU A 49 -5.10 3.97 -21.67
C GLU A 49 -6.54 3.91 -22.19
N TYR A 50 -7.54 4.15 -21.33
CA TYR A 50 -8.92 4.33 -21.80
C TYR A 50 -9.06 5.50 -22.78
N GLY A 51 -8.36 6.62 -22.51
CA GLY A 51 -8.32 7.76 -23.44
C GLY A 51 -7.64 7.42 -24.77
N VAL A 52 -6.56 6.62 -24.75
CA VAL A 52 -5.90 6.12 -25.97
C VAL A 52 -6.87 5.25 -26.77
N LEU A 53 -7.52 4.29 -26.10
CA LEU A 53 -8.48 3.38 -26.72
C LEU A 53 -9.66 4.14 -27.35
N GLY A 54 -10.18 5.17 -26.69
CA GLY A 54 -11.20 6.07 -27.24
C GLY A 54 -10.76 6.75 -28.54
N ARG A 55 -9.56 7.33 -28.56
CA ARG A 55 -8.99 7.94 -29.79
C ARG A 55 -8.76 6.93 -30.91
N ILE A 56 -8.41 5.70 -30.58
CA ILE A 56 -8.29 4.62 -31.59
C ILE A 56 -9.67 4.25 -32.15
N ALA A 57 -10.70 4.22 -31.31
CA ALA A 57 -12.07 3.95 -31.74
C ALA A 57 -12.63 5.02 -32.68
N GLU A 58 -12.27 6.30 -32.47
CA GLU A 58 -12.65 7.41 -33.37
C GLU A 58 -11.98 7.32 -34.75
N ALA A 59 -10.76 6.77 -34.84
CA ALA A 59 -10.00 6.64 -36.08
C ALA A 59 -9.37 5.24 -36.24
N PRO A 60 -10.18 4.20 -36.55
CA PRO A 60 -9.77 2.80 -36.44
C PRO A 60 -8.90 2.27 -37.58
N ARG A 61 -8.77 2.99 -38.70
CA ARG A 61 -8.03 2.49 -39.88
C ARG A 61 -6.54 2.31 -39.57
N GLY A 62 -6.06 1.06 -39.69
CA GLY A 62 -4.64 0.72 -39.51
C GLY A 62 -4.17 0.59 -38.06
N LYS A 63 -5.07 0.69 -37.06
CA LYS A 63 -4.70 0.71 -35.62
C LYS A 63 -5.11 -0.55 -34.85
N LYS A 64 -5.21 -1.69 -35.53
CA LYS A 64 -5.64 -2.95 -34.90
C LYS A 64 -4.66 -3.40 -33.82
N GLU A 65 -3.36 -3.35 -34.12
CA GLU A 65 -2.30 -3.73 -33.18
C GLU A 65 -2.26 -2.79 -31.97
N ASP A 66 -2.32 -1.47 -32.20
CA ASP A 66 -2.41 -0.46 -31.13
C ASP A 66 -3.61 -0.70 -30.21
N LYS A 67 -4.77 -1.04 -30.79
CA LYS A 67 -5.98 -1.37 -30.02
C LYS A 67 -5.75 -2.59 -29.13
N GLU A 68 -5.21 -3.67 -29.68
CA GLU A 68 -4.94 -4.90 -28.93
C GLU A 68 -3.91 -4.67 -27.82
N GLN A 69 -2.89 -3.83 -28.08
CA GLN A 69 -1.91 -3.45 -27.08
C GLN A 69 -2.55 -2.68 -25.92
N SER A 70 -3.33 -1.61 -26.20
CA SER A 70 -4.00 -0.85 -25.15
C SER A 70 -4.98 -1.71 -24.35
N LEU A 71 -5.68 -2.66 -24.98
CA LEU A 71 -6.55 -3.60 -24.26
C LEU A 71 -5.77 -4.48 -23.28
N ARG A 72 -4.64 -5.06 -23.71
CA ARG A 72 -3.77 -5.84 -22.82
C ARG A 72 -3.22 -5.02 -21.66
N GLN A 73 -2.84 -3.76 -21.93
CA GLN A 73 -2.38 -2.84 -20.89
C GLN A 73 -3.48 -2.51 -19.88
N ILE A 74 -4.70 -2.26 -20.36
CA ILE A 74 -5.87 -2.03 -19.50
C ILE A 74 -6.13 -3.23 -18.59
N ASP A 75 -6.09 -4.44 -19.14
CA ASP A 75 -6.35 -5.67 -18.38
C ASP A 75 -5.26 -5.88 -17.30
N PHE A 76 -3.99 -5.72 -17.68
CA PHE A 76 -2.86 -5.76 -16.74
C PHE A 76 -3.01 -4.72 -15.61
N LEU A 77 -3.30 -3.46 -15.95
CA LEU A 77 -3.42 -2.39 -14.96
C LEU A 77 -4.57 -2.65 -13.97
N LYS A 78 -5.69 -3.22 -14.43
CA LYS A 78 -6.80 -3.60 -13.54
C LYS A 78 -6.40 -4.68 -12.56
N GLU A 79 -5.77 -5.74 -13.06
CA GLU A 79 -5.32 -6.86 -12.24
C GLU A 79 -4.29 -6.41 -11.19
N GLU A 80 -3.34 -5.56 -11.58
CA GLU A 80 -2.33 -5.02 -10.66
C GLU A 80 -2.96 -4.13 -9.58
N ILE A 81 -3.87 -3.22 -9.96
CA ILE A 81 -4.59 -2.36 -9.00
C ILE A 81 -5.40 -3.21 -8.01
N GLU A 82 -6.09 -4.24 -8.50
CA GLU A 82 -6.88 -5.14 -7.65
C GLU A 82 -5.99 -5.92 -6.68
N THR A 83 -4.87 -6.45 -7.19
CA THR A 83 -3.86 -7.16 -6.38
C THR A 83 -3.34 -6.27 -5.26
N LEU A 84 -2.92 -5.04 -5.56
CA LEU A 84 -2.44 -4.08 -4.55
C LEU A 84 -3.52 -3.69 -3.53
N LYS A 85 -4.78 -3.56 -3.96
CA LYS A 85 -5.92 -3.28 -3.05
C LYS A 85 -6.16 -4.45 -2.10
N ASN A 86 -6.11 -5.68 -2.61
CA ASN A 86 -6.29 -6.90 -1.81
C ASN A 86 -5.14 -7.10 -0.82
N ASP A 87 -3.90 -6.88 -1.26
CA ASP A 87 -2.72 -6.96 -0.40
C ASP A 87 -2.76 -5.90 0.71
N ALA A 88 -3.17 -4.67 0.41
CA ALA A 88 -3.36 -3.62 1.41
C ALA A 88 -4.47 -3.94 2.42
N ALA A 89 -5.55 -4.58 1.97
CA ALA A 89 -6.64 -5.04 2.85
C ALA A 89 -6.17 -6.18 3.77
N ARG A 90 -5.44 -7.16 3.23
CA ARG A 90 -4.87 -8.27 4.00
C ARG A 90 -3.86 -7.80 5.04
N ASP A 91 -2.94 -6.90 4.67
CA ASP A 91 -1.96 -6.30 5.61
C ASP A 91 -2.67 -5.60 6.78
N ARG A 92 -3.78 -4.91 6.50
CA ARG A 92 -4.63 -4.29 7.54
C ARG A 92 -5.30 -5.35 8.43
N GLU A 93 -5.86 -6.40 7.86
CA GLU A 93 -6.56 -7.45 8.60
C GLU A 93 -5.60 -8.24 9.52
N GLU A 94 -4.44 -8.66 9.01
CA GLU A 94 -3.39 -9.33 9.78
C GLU A 94 -2.96 -8.48 10.99
N ARG A 95 -2.82 -7.17 10.80
CA ARG A 95 -2.51 -6.25 11.90
C ARG A 95 -3.63 -6.21 12.94
N MET A 96 -4.88 -6.08 12.51
CA MET A 96 -6.03 -6.01 13.43
C MET A 96 -6.22 -7.33 14.19
N SER A 97 -5.90 -8.47 13.58
CA SER A 97 -5.90 -9.79 14.22
C SER A 97 -4.84 -9.87 15.32
N LYS A 98 -3.59 -9.49 15.05
CA LYS A 98 -2.51 -9.47 16.07
C LYS A 98 -2.83 -8.56 17.27
N LEU A 99 -3.52 -7.43 17.04
CA LEU A 99 -3.95 -6.54 18.11
C LEU A 99 -5.08 -7.13 18.97
N ARG A 100 -5.92 -8.00 18.41
CA ARG A 100 -6.97 -8.72 19.16
C ARG A 100 -6.36 -9.85 19.99
N GLU A 101 -5.44 -10.62 19.43
CA GLU A 101 -4.76 -11.71 20.13
C GLU A 101 -3.95 -11.24 21.33
N ASN A 102 -3.33 -10.06 21.26
CA ASN A 102 -2.60 -9.47 22.40
C ASN A 102 -3.52 -8.89 23.51
N ARG A 103 -4.85 -8.98 23.35
CA ARG A 103 -5.84 -8.43 24.28
C ARG A 103 -6.57 -9.50 25.11
N ASP A 104 -6.46 -10.77 24.70
CA ASP A 104 -6.99 -11.96 25.39
C ASP A 104 -5.86 -12.68 26.16
#